data_AF-A0A2G9V3A4-F1
#
_entry.id   AF-A0A2G9V3A4-F1
#
_cell.length_a   1.000
_cell.length_b   1.000
_cell.length_c   1.000
_cell.angle_alpha   90.00
_cell.angle_beta   90.00
_cell.angle_gamma   90.00
#
_symmetry.space_group_name_H-M   'P 1'
#
loop_
_entity.id
_entity.type
_entity.pdbx_description
1 polymer ?
#
loop_
_entity_poly.entity_id
_entity_poly.type
_entity_poly.pdbx_seq_one_letter_code
_entity_poly.pdbx_strand_id
1 'polypeptide(L)'
;MWAFAFVLVSVISAAHATCEAWPNGTDTAFHWWQCNEGPIVYQDAKLYDETGTKEEYPAHLDKRMIVKCEIVNPKTVYGSPDLKLSIRLWSWGTWKKTCTWLPIPTLGLL
;
A
#
# COMPACT_ATOMS: atom_id res chain seq x y z
N MET A 1 42.85 10.56 -18.54
CA MET A 1 41.50 11.01 -18.96
C MET A 1 40.45 9.89 -19.10
N TRP A 2 40.80 8.60 -19.02
CA TRP A 2 39.81 7.51 -19.15
C TRP A 2 39.20 7.03 -17.81
N ALA A 3 39.93 7.17 -16.69
CA ALA A 3 39.47 6.72 -15.37
C ALA A 3 38.21 7.47 -14.86
N PHE A 4 38.09 8.77 -15.14
CA PHE A 4 36.92 9.56 -14.75
C PHE A 4 35.65 9.14 -15.48
N ALA A 5 35.75 8.69 -16.73
CA ALA A 5 34.61 8.22 -17.50
C ALA A 5 34.04 6.89 -16.94
N PHE A 6 34.90 5.97 -16.52
CA PHE A 6 34.47 4.70 -15.89
C PHE A 6 33.85 4.90 -14.49
N VAL A 7 34.32 5.89 -13.73
CA VAL A 7 33.72 6.26 -12.45
C VAL A 7 32.34 6.88 -12.66
N LEU A 8 32.18 7.75 -13.67
CA LEU A 8 30.88 8.36 -13.98
C LEU A 8 29.85 7.32 -14.45
N VAL A 9 30.25 6.38 -15.32
CA VAL A 9 29.37 5.30 -15.82
C VAL A 9 28.96 4.33 -14.70
N SER A 10 29.85 4.04 -13.75
CA SER A 10 29.53 3.16 -12.62
C SER A 10 28.59 3.81 -11.60
N VAL A 11 28.69 5.13 -11.39
CA VAL A 11 27.73 5.89 -10.57
C VAL A 11 26.35 5.97 -11.23
N ILE A 12 26.27 6.19 -12.55
CA ILE A 12 25.00 6.24 -13.28
C ILE A 12 24.32 4.85 -13.27
N SER A 13 25.08 3.77 -13.48
CA SER A 13 24.54 2.40 -13.47
C SER A 13 24.00 1.98 -12.10
N ALA A 14 24.57 2.49 -11.00
CA ALA A 14 24.09 2.21 -9.65
C ALA A 14 22.76 2.91 -9.32
N ALA A 15 22.40 3.98 -10.04
CA ALA A 15 21.13 4.69 -9.88
C ALA A 15 19.92 3.95 -10.49
N HIS A 16 20.17 2.97 -11.38
CA HIS A 16 19.12 2.24 -12.12
C HIS A 16 18.59 0.97 -11.44
N ALA A 17 18.97 0.68 -10.20
CA ALA A 17 18.39 -0.45 -9.49
C ALA A 17 17.41 -0.01 -8.40
N THR A 18 16.57 0.95 -8.76
CA THR A 18 15.26 1.12 -8.14
C THR A 18 14.27 0.30 -8.97
N CYS A 19 13.12 -0.07 -8.42
CA CYS A 19 12.12 -0.78 -9.21
C CYS A 19 11.67 0.09 -10.38
N GLU A 20 11.92 -0.37 -11.61
CA GLU A 20 11.62 0.39 -12.84
C GLU A 20 10.13 0.75 -12.95
N ALA A 21 9.26 -0.03 -12.30
CA ALA A 21 7.84 0.26 -12.17
C ALA A 21 7.32 -0.08 -10.77
N TRP A 22 6.44 0.77 -10.27
CA TRP A 22 5.57 0.42 -9.15
C TRP A 22 4.55 -0.63 -9.62
N PRO A 23 4.22 -1.62 -8.78
CA PRO A 23 3.24 -2.63 -9.13
C PRO A 23 1.89 -1.96 -9.40
N ASN A 24 1.30 -2.22 -10.56
CA ASN A 24 -0.04 -1.77 -10.93
C ASN A 24 -0.28 -0.25 -10.82
N GLY A 25 0.76 0.60 -10.93
CA GLY A 25 0.60 2.06 -10.84
C GLY A 25 0.20 2.57 -9.45
N THR A 26 0.61 1.85 -8.39
CA THR A 26 0.39 2.25 -6.98
C THR A 26 1.31 3.38 -6.52
N ASP A 27 1.94 4.12 -7.42
CA ASP A 27 2.66 5.36 -7.12
C ASP A 27 1.78 6.59 -7.27
N THR A 28 0.75 6.49 -8.10
CA THR A 28 -0.09 7.62 -8.51
C THR A 28 -1.55 7.46 -8.13
N ALA A 29 -2.01 6.23 -7.87
CA ALA A 29 -3.39 5.97 -7.51
C ALA A 29 -3.53 4.90 -6.43
N PHE A 30 -4.58 5.06 -5.61
CA PHE A 30 -5.05 4.01 -4.72
C PHE A 30 -5.81 2.96 -5.53
N HIS A 31 -5.45 1.70 -5.31
CA HIS A 31 -6.14 0.57 -5.92
C HIS A 31 -6.61 -0.36 -4.80
N TRP A 32 -7.81 -0.92 -4.95
CA TRP A 32 -8.38 -1.88 -4.02
C TRP A 32 -9.04 -3.01 -4.78
N TRP A 33 -9.07 -4.19 -4.15
CA TRP A 33 -9.73 -5.38 -4.68
C TRP A 33 -10.33 -6.18 -3.54
N GLN A 34 -11.49 -6.79 -3.78
CA GLN A 34 -12.06 -7.75 -2.85
C GLN A 34 -11.34 -9.10 -2.99
N CYS A 35 -10.77 -9.59 -1.89
CA CYS A 35 -9.97 -10.83 -1.87
C CYS A 35 -10.73 -12.07 -1.37
N ASN A 36 -12.08 -12.05 -1.33
CA ASN A 36 -12.88 -13.16 -0.84
C ASN A 36 -14.16 -13.39 -1.67
N GLU A 37 -14.65 -14.64 -1.65
CA GLU A 37 -15.96 -15.06 -2.20
C GLU A 37 -17.05 -15.12 -1.11
N GLY A 38 -16.85 -14.37 -0.03
CA GLY A 38 -17.77 -14.36 1.12
C GLY A 38 -19.08 -13.62 0.83
N PRO A 39 -20.05 -13.68 1.76
CA PRO A 39 -21.35 -13.03 1.58
C PRO A 39 -21.28 -11.49 1.66
N ILE A 40 -20.20 -10.93 2.20
CA ILE A 40 -19.98 -9.47 2.29
C ILE A 40 -19.33 -9.01 1.00
N VAL A 41 -19.91 -7.98 0.37
CA VAL A 41 -19.43 -7.41 -0.89
C VAL A 41 -18.95 -5.98 -0.64
N TYR A 42 -17.71 -5.68 -0.99
CA TYR A 42 -17.16 -4.32 -1.03
C TYR A 42 -17.46 -3.72 -2.40
N GLN A 43 -18.10 -2.56 -2.42
CA GLN A 43 -18.42 -1.82 -3.64
C GLN A 43 -17.38 -0.76 -3.96
N ASP A 44 -16.82 -0.13 -2.93
CA ASP A 44 -15.79 0.89 -3.07
C ASP A 44 -14.89 0.94 -1.83
N ALA A 45 -13.67 1.42 -2.01
CA ALA A 45 -12.76 1.79 -0.95
C ALA A 45 -11.94 3.01 -1.35
N LYS A 46 -11.87 3.99 -0.44
CA LYS A 46 -11.21 5.28 -0.68
C LYS A 46 -10.40 5.71 0.53
N LEU A 47 -9.28 6.37 0.24
CA LEU A 47 -8.41 6.96 1.24
C LEU A 47 -8.75 8.42 1.44
N TYR A 48 -8.84 8.83 2.70
CA TYR A 48 -9.09 10.20 3.12
C TYR A 48 -7.98 10.70 4.03
N ASP A 49 -7.86 12.02 4.10
CA ASP A 49 -7.02 12.72 5.05
C ASP A 49 -7.40 12.39 6.52
N GLU A 50 -6.59 12.87 7.47
CA GLU A 50 -6.79 12.62 8.90
C GLU A 50 -8.14 13.13 9.45
N THR A 51 -8.78 14.06 8.74
CA THR A 51 -10.10 14.61 9.09
C THR A 51 -11.25 13.77 8.51
N GLY A 52 -10.96 12.95 7.50
CA GLY A 52 -11.94 12.15 6.79
C GLY A 52 -12.78 12.97 5.81
N THR A 53 -12.37 14.18 5.44
CA THR A 53 -13.20 15.08 4.61
C THR A 53 -12.78 15.11 3.15
N LYS A 54 -11.48 15.05 2.88
CA LYS A 54 -10.94 15.06 1.52
C LYS A 54 -10.28 13.72 1.18
N GLU A 55 -10.53 13.22 -0.03
CA GLU A 55 -9.81 12.06 -0.56
C GLU A 55 -8.33 12.42 -0.74
N GLU A 56 -7.43 11.57 -0.26
CA GLU A 56 -6.00 11.84 -0.23
C GLU A 56 -5.18 10.59 -0.61
N TYR A 57 -4.33 10.78 -1.62
CA TYR A 57 -3.33 9.81 -2.04
C TYR A 57 -2.10 10.56 -2.58
N PRO A 58 -0.86 10.10 -2.30
CA PRO A 58 -0.49 8.97 -1.44
C PRO A 58 -0.82 9.20 0.03
N ALA A 59 -0.94 8.11 0.79
CA ALA A 59 -1.23 8.19 2.23
C ALA A 59 0.00 8.65 3.03
N HIS A 60 -0.22 9.56 3.98
CA HIS A 60 0.78 10.03 4.93
C HIS A 60 0.86 9.08 6.14
N LEU A 61 1.87 8.22 6.18
CA LEU A 61 2.04 7.20 7.24
C LEU A 61 2.49 7.76 8.60
N ASP A 62 2.90 9.03 8.64
CA ASP A 62 3.20 9.78 9.87
C ASP A 62 1.94 10.28 10.59
N LYS A 63 0.77 10.12 9.97
CA LYS A 63 -0.52 10.58 10.48
C LYS A 63 -1.56 9.47 10.45
N ARG A 64 -2.71 9.75 11.07
CA ARG A 64 -3.85 8.84 11.01
C ARG A 64 -4.38 8.79 9.58
N MET A 65 -4.44 7.58 9.02
CA MET A 65 -5.09 7.30 7.74
C MET A 65 -6.53 6.87 7.95
N ILE A 66 -7.45 7.41 7.14
CA ILE A 66 -8.86 7.00 7.15
C ILE A 66 -9.17 6.29 5.84
N VAL A 67 -9.59 5.02 5.96
CA VAL A 67 -10.13 4.25 4.83
C VAL A 67 -11.64 4.18 4.97
N LYS A 68 -12.36 4.68 3.97
CA LYS A 68 -13.82 4.52 3.90
C LYS A 68 -14.14 3.45 2.88
N CYS A 69 -14.98 2.50 3.28
CA CYS A 69 -15.43 1.43 2.41
C CYS A 69 -16.95 1.47 2.28
N GLU A 70 -17.45 1.27 1.07
CA GLU A 70 -18.86 0.99 0.84
C GLU A 70 -19.05 -0.53 0.83
N ILE A 71 -19.92 -1.03 1.71
CA ILE A 71 -20.07 -2.47 1.97
C ILE A 71 -21.54 -2.84 1.90
N VAL A 72 -21.85 -3.87 1.12
CA VAL A 72 -23.14 -4.55 1.12
C VAL A 72 -23.04 -5.81 1.97
N ASN A 73 -23.89 -5.88 2.99
CA ASN A 73 -24.03 -7.05 3.84
C ASN A 73 -25.46 -7.60 3.72
N PRO A 74 -25.69 -8.60 2.85
CA PRO A 74 -27.04 -9.01 2.45
C PRO A 74 -27.76 -9.93 3.44
N LYS A 75 -27.08 -10.46 4.47
CA LYS A 75 -27.64 -11.54 5.31
C LYS A 75 -27.78 -11.17 6.78
N THR A 76 -26.67 -10.85 7.44
CA THR A 76 -26.63 -10.77 8.90
C THR A 76 -25.82 -9.57 9.32
N VAL A 77 -26.40 -8.69 10.15
CA VAL A 77 -25.66 -7.60 10.77
C VAL A 77 -24.69 -8.18 11.80
N TYR A 78 -23.39 -8.02 11.56
CA TYR A 78 -22.36 -8.39 12.52
C TYR A 78 -22.08 -7.21 13.44
N GLY A 79 -22.08 -7.45 14.75
CA GLY A 79 -21.79 -6.47 15.78
C GLY A 79 -20.67 -6.93 16.71
N SER A 80 -20.33 -6.08 17.67
CA SER A 80 -19.45 -6.48 18.77
C SER A 80 -20.09 -7.63 19.56
N PRO A 81 -19.34 -8.69 19.96
CA PRO A 81 -17.88 -8.86 19.84
C PRO A 81 -17.40 -9.62 18.57
N ASP A 82 -18.32 -10.04 17.71
CA ASP A 82 -18.04 -10.95 16.60
C ASP A 82 -17.52 -10.25 15.34
N LEU A 83 -17.70 -8.93 15.24
CA LEU A 83 -17.09 -8.10 14.21
C LEU A 83 -15.62 -7.83 14.53
N LYS A 84 -14.72 -8.53 13.84
CA LYS A 84 -13.27 -8.40 13.99
C LYS A 84 -12.63 -7.84 12.72
N LEU A 85 -11.66 -6.94 12.90
CA LEU A 85 -10.81 -6.44 11.82
C LEU A 85 -9.39 -7.00 12.00
N SER A 86 -8.76 -7.38 10.89
CA SER A 86 -7.35 -7.81 10.87
C SER A 86 -6.67 -7.20 9.67
N ILE A 87 -5.54 -6.52 9.90
CA ILE A 87 -4.82 -5.77 8.87
C ILE A 87 -3.44 -6.39 8.68
N ARG A 88 -3.03 -6.57 7.42
CA ARG A 88 -1.66 -6.96 7.05
C ARG A 88 -1.06 -5.84 6.22
N LEU A 89 0.10 -5.34 6.65
CA LEU A 89 0.83 -4.31 5.93
C LEU A 89 1.96 -4.94 5.11
N TRP A 90 2.18 -4.38 3.93
CA TRP A 90 3.24 -4.78 3.02
C TRP A 90 3.96 -3.56 2.47
N SER A 91 5.26 -3.67 2.24
CA SER A 91 6.06 -2.66 1.56
C SER A 91 6.57 -3.22 0.23
N TRP A 92 6.55 -2.40 -0.81
CA TRP A 92 7.20 -2.72 -2.08
C TRP A 92 8.66 -2.30 -2.06
N GLY A 93 9.56 -3.18 -2.51
CA GLY A 93 10.98 -2.87 -2.65
C GLY A 93 11.80 -3.16 -1.38
N THR A 94 13.12 -3.19 -1.54
CA THR A 94 14.07 -3.28 -0.42
C THR A 94 15.27 -2.37 -0.63
N TRP A 95 16.02 -2.13 0.45
CA TRP A 95 17.38 -1.56 0.37
C TRP A 95 18.34 -2.41 -0.50
N LYS A 96 18.01 -3.69 -0.72
CA LYS A 96 18.73 -4.62 -1.61
C LYS A 96 18.17 -4.64 -3.05
N LYS A 97 17.31 -3.69 -3.44
CA LYS A 97 16.85 -3.49 -4.82
C LYS A 97 15.99 -4.64 -5.35
N THR A 98 15.35 -5.41 -4.46
CA THR A 98 14.43 -6.48 -4.86
C THR A 98 13.01 -5.93 -5.02
N CYS A 99 12.44 -6.07 -6.21
CA CYS A 99 11.09 -5.63 -6.54
C CYS A 99 10.06 -6.69 -6.21
N THR A 100 9.77 -6.80 -4.91
CA THR A 100 8.79 -7.74 -4.36
C THR A 100 8.09 -7.11 -3.16
N TRP A 101 6.89 -7.63 -2.85
CA TRP A 101 6.16 -7.26 -1.65
C TRP A 101 6.72 -8.00 -0.44
N LEU A 102 7.03 -7.25 0.62
CA LEU A 102 7.47 -7.80 1.90
C LEU A 102 6.50 -7.44 3.01
N PRO A 103 6.19 -8.37 3.92
CA PRO A 103 5.31 -8.08 5.03
C PRO A 103 6.00 -7.14 6.02
N ILE A 104 5.28 -6.12 6.47
CA ILE A 104 5.72 -5.24 7.55
C ILE A 104 5.22 -5.84 8.86
N PRO A 105 6.11 -6.24 9.80
CA PRO A 105 5.68 -6.71 11.11
C PRO A 105 5.08 -5.54 11.89
N THR A 106 3.79 -5.64 12.20
CA THR A 106 3.07 -4.62 12.98
C THR A 106 3.30 -4.77 14.49
N LEU A 107 3.90 -5.89 14.92
CA LEU A 107 4.23 -6.18 16.33
C LEU A 107 3.04 -6.00 17.29
N GLY A 108 1.81 -6.19 16.82
CA GLY A 108 0.59 -6.02 17.61
C GLY A 108 0.17 -4.56 17.85
N LEU A 109 0.76 -3.60 17.13
CA LEU A 109 0.40 -2.17 17.19
C LEU A 109 -0.86 -1.81 16.39
N LEU A 110 -1.46 -2.77 15.69
CA LEU A 110 -2.71 -2.65 14.92
C LEU A 110 -3.77 -3.61 15.44
#